data_AF-A0A1V9X0P4-F1
#
_entry.id   AF-A0A1V9X0P4-F1
#
_cell.length_a   1.000
_cell.length_b   1.000
_cell.length_c   1.000
_cell.angle_alpha   90.00
_cell.angle_beta   90.00
_cell.angle_gamma   90.00
#
_symmetry.space_group_name_H-M   'P 1'
#
loop_
_entity.id
_entity.type
_entity.pdbx_description
1 polymer ?
#
loop_
_entity_poly.entity_id
_entity_poly.type
_entity_poly.pdbx_seq_one_letter_code
_entity_poly.pdbx_strand_id
1 'polypeptide(L)'
;MFFYRQRRLLAGAGRCFGPAAVAVPHMDHNNKHARFSSNFANRIRGAASRRRCSQTFRFDFLSFRSSRKLQHVALLDNMPRIQYVGYPSRYHGKHLMMLLLKLKNFGVGRLVTRYTYNKYPEPTFYVIKKVQPYMDDENKWANVWVDTYFRGTIGPRDELLEQSYVPDYRLVPKDEEKALFDQITGKPKVQLLPREKEFSPLLKMLVERDDLARGITTPRKLPLVYEARHYFEKEPPFPPTRVAEEGETPNIDPFAEEPLKYERFRRGIRW
;
A
#
# COMPACT_ATOMS: atom_id res chain seq x y z
N MET A 1 -58.62 -25.04 -10.16
CA MET A 1 -59.00 -26.47 -10.19
C MET A 1 -57.90 -27.25 -10.91
N PHE A 2 -57.66 -28.49 -10.47
CA PHE A 2 -56.67 -29.49 -10.92
C PHE A 2 -55.30 -29.53 -10.22
N PHE A 3 -55.24 -30.49 -9.27
CA PHE A 3 -54.08 -31.21 -8.76
C PHE A 3 -53.42 -32.08 -9.85
N TYR A 4 -52.11 -32.30 -9.74
CA TYR A 4 -51.36 -33.56 -9.99
C TYR A 4 -49.90 -33.25 -9.55
N ARG A 5 -49.32 -33.72 -8.45
CA ARG A 5 -49.06 -35.06 -7.87
C ARG A 5 -48.32 -36.06 -8.78
N GLN A 6 -47.01 -36.15 -8.51
CA GLN A 6 -46.11 -37.31 -8.54
C GLN A 6 -45.77 -38.01 -9.87
N ARG A 7 -44.47 -38.22 -10.09
CA ARG A 7 -43.89 -39.58 -10.16
C ARG A 7 -42.37 -39.62 -9.88
N ARG A 8 -42.03 -40.42 -8.87
CA ARG A 8 -40.78 -41.19 -8.74
C ARG A 8 -40.59 -42.08 -9.99
N LEU A 9 -39.36 -42.46 -10.32
CA LEU A 9 -38.83 -43.83 -10.18
C LEU A 9 -37.39 -43.96 -10.76
N LEU A 10 -36.52 -44.57 -9.95
CA LEU A 10 -35.52 -45.62 -10.23
C LEU A 10 -34.40 -45.35 -11.26
N ALA A 11 -33.12 -45.34 -10.86
CA ALA A 11 -32.22 -46.46 -10.54
C ALA A 11 -31.59 -47.14 -11.78
N GLY A 12 -30.25 -47.25 -11.78
CA GLY A 12 -29.41 -47.97 -12.75
C GLY A 12 -27.99 -47.36 -12.76
N ALA A 13 -27.03 -47.81 -11.95
CA ALA A 13 -26.23 -49.04 -12.02
C ALA A 13 -25.14 -49.03 -13.14
N GLY A 14 -23.86 -49.03 -12.70
CA GLY A 14 -22.66 -49.40 -13.48
C GLY A 14 -22.08 -48.28 -14.35
N ARG A 15 -20.76 -48.08 -14.50
CA ARG A 15 -19.62 -48.98 -14.35
C ARG A 15 -18.33 -48.22 -14.03
N CYS A 16 -17.43 -48.94 -13.37
CA CYS A 16 -16.03 -48.62 -13.12
C CYS A 16 -15.22 -48.44 -14.41
N PHE A 17 -14.33 -47.45 -14.46
CA PHE A 17 -13.09 -47.51 -15.23
C PHE A 17 -11.97 -46.81 -14.44
N GLY A 18 -10.92 -47.57 -14.14
CA GLY A 18 -9.80 -47.18 -13.30
C GLY A 18 -8.72 -46.36 -14.03
N PRO A 19 -7.67 -45.94 -13.31
CA PRO A 19 -6.62 -45.06 -13.81
C PRO A 19 -5.61 -45.82 -14.69
N ALA A 20 -5.31 -45.28 -15.87
CA ALA A 20 -4.23 -45.74 -16.71
C ALA A 20 -2.88 -45.26 -16.14
N ALA A 21 -2.13 -46.20 -15.58
CA ALA A 21 -0.70 -46.07 -15.32
C ALA A 21 0.06 -46.06 -16.65
N VAL A 22 0.92 -45.06 -16.85
CA VAL A 22 1.90 -45.06 -17.94
C VAL A 22 3.29 -45.25 -17.32
N ALA A 23 3.97 -46.26 -17.86
CA ALA A 23 5.19 -46.84 -17.38
C ALA A 23 6.43 -45.95 -17.57
N VAL A 24 7.37 -46.14 -16.64
CA VAL A 24 8.78 -45.74 -16.70
C VAL A 24 9.51 -46.60 -17.75
N PRO A 25 10.40 -46.04 -18.58
CA PRO A 25 11.49 -46.80 -19.16
C PRO A 25 12.78 -46.64 -18.34
N HIS A 26 13.19 -47.75 -17.73
CA HIS A 26 14.52 -48.02 -17.21
C HIS A 26 15.42 -48.39 -18.40
N MET A 27 16.59 -47.77 -18.52
CA MET A 27 17.69 -48.24 -19.38
C MET A 27 18.98 -48.01 -18.62
N ASP A 28 19.53 -49.09 -18.08
CA ASP A 28 20.93 -49.18 -17.65
C ASP A 28 21.81 -49.44 -18.87
N HIS A 29 22.98 -48.80 -18.94
CA HIS A 29 24.27 -49.51 -18.84
C HIS A 29 25.45 -48.61 -19.25
N ASN A 30 26.37 -48.48 -18.30
CA ASN A 30 27.81 -48.67 -18.41
C ASN A 30 28.67 -47.78 -19.32
N ASN A 31 29.74 -47.32 -18.66
CA ASN A 31 31.12 -47.27 -19.13
C ASN A 31 31.58 -45.99 -19.85
N LYS A 32 32.35 -45.15 -19.14
CA LYS A 32 33.83 -45.25 -19.19
C LYS A 32 34.48 -44.16 -18.33
N HIS A 33 35.47 -44.62 -17.58
CA HIS A 33 36.49 -43.84 -16.91
C HIS A 33 37.19 -42.83 -17.83
N ALA A 34 37.49 -41.64 -17.30
CA ALA A 34 38.70 -40.91 -17.66
C ALA A 34 39.16 -40.05 -16.48
N ARG A 35 40.08 -40.61 -15.70
CA ARG A 35 41.06 -39.86 -14.92
C ARG A 35 42.16 -39.40 -15.89
N PHE A 36 42.57 -38.14 -15.81
CA PHE A 36 43.88 -37.64 -16.26
C PHE A 36 44.27 -36.58 -15.23
N SER A 37 45.03 -36.89 -14.18
CA SER A 37 46.51 -36.90 -14.15
C SER A 37 47.10 -35.77 -15.00
N SER A 38 47.45 -34.64 -14.38
CA SER A 38 48.81 -34.32 -13.92
C SER A 38 49.76 -33.85 -15.03
N ASN A 39 50.45 -32.75 -14.71
CA ASN A 39 51.72 -32.30 -15.30
C ASN A 39 51.64 -31.56 -16.64
N PHE A 40 51.70 -30.24 -16.57
CA PHE A 40 52.66 -29.50 -17.40
C PHE A 40 53.22 -28.32 -16.61
N ALA A 41 54.30 -28.62 -15.88
CA ALA A 41 55.21 -27.62 -15.37
C ALA A 41 56.24 -27.28 -16.46
N ASN A 42 56.59 -26.00 -16.51
CA ASN A 42 57.86 -25.39 -16.90
C ASN A 42 57.95 -24.61 -18.21
N ARG A 43 58.76 -23.53 -18.05
CA ARG A 43 59.33 -22.55 -18.99
C ARG A 43 58.40 -21.38 -19.31
N ILE A 44 58.75 -20.12 -19.02
CA ILE A 44 60.06 -19.47 -19.11
C ILE A 44 60.33 -18.51 -17.94
N ARG A 45 61.61 -18.45 -17.56
CA ARG A 45 62.23 -17.65 -16.50
C ARG A 45 62.35 -16.18 -16.92
N GLY A 46 62.21 -15.25 -15.96
CA GLY A 46 62.63 -13.86 -16.05
C GLY A 46 62.99 -13.31 -14.67
N ALA A 47 64.29 -13.13 -14.43
CA ALA A 47 64.96 -12.71 -13.20
C ALA A 47 64.43 -11.36 -12.64
N ALA A 48 64.07 -11.30 -11.35
CA ALA A 48 64.90 -10.84 -10.22
C ALA A 48 65.15 -9.32 -10.15
N SER A 49 64.56 -8.67 -9.14
CA SER A 49 65.21 -7.61 -8.35
C SER A 49 64.39 -7.31 -7.10
N ARG A 50 64.92 -7.72 -5.95
CA ARG A 50 64.46 -7.33 -4.62
C ARG A 50 64.92 -5.88 -4.36
N ARG A 51 64.00 -5.00 -3.95
CA ARG A 51 64.33 -3.95 -2.97
C ARG A 51 63.22 -3.87 -1.93
N ARG A 52 63.55 -4.33 -0.72
CA ARG A 52 62.90 -3.94 0.53
C ARG A 52 63.13 -2.44 0.70
N CYS A 53 62.07 -1.67 0.90
CA CYS A 53 62.18 -0.33 1.45
C CYS A 53 61.18 -0.21 2.60
N SER A 54 61.63 -0.61 3.78
CA SER A 54 61.05 -0.20 5.05
C SER A 54 61.50 1.24 5.31
N GLN A 55 60.65 2.21 4.99
CA GLN A 55 60.78 3.55 5.55
C GLN A 55 59.67 3.73 6.58
N THR A 56 60.07 3.56 7.83
CA THR A 56 59.36 4.03 9.01
C THR A 56 59.29 5.57 8.94
N PHE A 57 58.12 6.10 8.60
CA PHE A 57 57.82 7.52 8.80
C PHE A 57 57.50 7.73 10.29
N ARG A 58 58.42 8.34 11.03
CA ARG A 58 58.11 9.04 12.27
C ARG A 58 57.33 10.30 11.89
N PHE A 59 56.08 10.38 12.30
CA PHE A 59 55.32 11.62 12.29
C PHE A 59 55.54 12.31 13.64
N ASP A 60 56.29 13.40 13.63
CA ASP A 60 56.41 14.30 14.76
C ASP A 60 55.04 14.92 15.05
N PHE A 61 54.51 14.55 16.21
CA PHE A 61 53.18 14.92 16.66
C PHE A 61 53.27 16.10 17.63
N LEU A 62 53.75 17.27 17.19
CA LEU A 62 53.69 18.49 18.02
C LEU A 62 53.62 19.75 17.15
N SER A 63 52.60 20.56 17.44
CA SER A 63 52.34 21.93 16.93
C SER A 63 51.72 22.09 15.53
N PHE A 64 50.43 21.73 15.39
CA PHE A 64 49.57 22.44 14.43
C PHE A 64 48.10 22.49 14.89
N ARG A 65 47.88 22.94 16.13
CA ARG A 65 46.57 23.34 16.65
C ARG A 65 46.46 24.86 16.51
N SER A 66 45.79 25.37 15.47
CA SER A 66 44.97 26.59 15.62
C SER A 66 44.10 26.97 14.42
N SER A 67 44.47 26.67 13.16
CA SER A 67 43.83 27.39 12.02
C SER A 67 42.78 26.63 11.20
N ARG A 68 42.45 25.36 11.50
CA ARG A 68 41.46 24.60 10.69
C ARG A 68 40.00 24.88 11.01
N LYS A 69 39.68 25.54 12.13
CA LYS A 69 38.28 25.82 12.51
C LYS A 69 37.63 26.93 11.68
N LEU A 70 38.41 27.82 11.05
CA LEU A 70 37.88 28.95 10.30
C LEU A 70 37.67 28.68 8.79
N GLN A 71 38.33 27.67 8.23
CA GLN A 71 38.19 27.34 6.80
C GLN A 71 36.96 26.48 6.47
N HIS A 72 36.42 25.74 7.45
CA HIS A 72 35.20 24.95 7.26
C HIS A 72 33.91 25.79 7.24
N VAL A 73 33.94 27.01 7.80
CA VAL A 73 32.76 27.88 7.89
C VAL A 73 32.57 28.66 6.59
N ALA A 74 33.65 29.09 5.93
CA ALA A 74 33.62 29.91 4.72
C ALA A 74 33.20 29.16 3.43
N LEU A 75 33.13 27.82 3.45
CA LEU A 75 32.67 27.01 2.31
C LEU A 75 31.15 26.74 2.30
N LEU A 76 30.43 27.15 3.35
CA LEU A 76 28.97 27.00 3.42
C LEU A 76 28.19 28.15 2.76
N ASP A 77 28.83 29.31 2.56
CA ASP A 77 28.18 30.51 1.99
C ASP A 77 28.11 30.52 0.45
N ASN A 78 28.83 29.60 -0.22
CA ASN A 78 28.88 29.50 -1.69
C ASN A 78 28.27 28.19 -2.22
N MET A 79 27.35 27.55 -1.48
CA MET A 79 26.56 26.47 -2.07
C MET A 79 25.46 27.08 -2.97
N PRO A 80 25.29 26.61 -4.21
CA PRO A 80 24.18 27.05 -5.05
C PRO A 80 22.88 26.83 -4.27
N ARG A 81 22.04 27.86 -4.20
CA ARG A 81 20.75 27.79 -3.51
C ARG A 81 19.86 26.81 -4.28
N ILE A 82 19.90 25.53 -3.91
CA ILE A 82 19.05 24.49 -4.48
C ILE A 82 17.61 24.82 -4.07
N GLN A 83 16.86 25.41 -4.99
CA GLN A 83 15.44 25.66 -4.82
C GLN A 83 14.69 24.47 -5.41
N TYR A 84 14.08 23.67 -4.54
CA TYR A 84 13.19 22.61 -4.98
C TYR A 84 11.89 23.25 -5.48
N VAL A 85 11.67 23.16 -6.79
CA VAL A 85 10.44 23.64 -7.43
C VAL A 85 9.54 22.43 -7.68
N GLY A 86 8.37 22.38 -7.04
CA GLY A 86 7.38 21.33 -7.23
C GLY A 86 6.85 20.73 -5.92
N TYR A 87 5.91 19.78 -6.05
CA TYR A 87 5.43 18.99 -4.91
C TYR A 87 6.34 17.80 -4.66
N PRO A 88 6.65 17.46 -3.39
CA PRO A 88 7.31 16.20 -3.09
C PRO A 88 6.43 15.01 -3.53
N SER A 89 7.07 13.91 -3.91
CA SER A 89 6.37 12.65 -4.18
C SER A 89 5.53 12.25 -2.97
N ARG A 90 4.32 11.72 -3.17
CA ARG A 90 3.49 11.27 -2.04
C ARG A 90 3.89 9.89 -1.52
N TYR A 91 4.48 9.08 -2.39
CA TYR A 91 4.81 7.69 -2.13
C TYR A 91 6.29 7.60 -1.75
N HIS A 92 6.53 7.13 -0.53
CA HIS A 92 7.87 6.88 -0.02
C HIS A 92 7.88 5.48 0.59
N GLY A 93 8.53 4.55 -0.08
CA GLY A 93 8.56 3.17 0.40
C GLY A 93 9.02 2.18 -0.64
N LYS A 94 8.70 0.92 -0.39
CA LYS A 94 8.94 -0.19 -1.32
C LYS A 94 7.60 -0.77 -1.76
N HIS A 95 7.62 -1.51 -2.87
CA HIS A 95 6.48 -2.34 -3.25
C HIS A 95 6.21 -3.36 -2.14
N LEU A 96 4.93 -3.67 -1.92
CA LEU A 96 4.55 -4.60 -0.86
C LEU A 96 5.21 -5.96 -1.08
N MET A 97 5.10 -6.51 -2.29
CA MET A 97 5.63 -7.83 -2.62
C MET A 97 7.15 -7.95 -2.40
N MET A 98 7.91 -6.89 -2.69
CA MET A 98 9.36 -6.82 -2.43
C MET A 98 9.71 -6.93 -0.94
N LEU A 99 8.82 -6.46 -0.05
CA LEU A 99 8.97 -6.66 1.39
C LEU A 99 8.63 -8.11 1.76
N LEU A 100 7.50 -8.62 1.28
CA LEU A 100 6.98 -9.95 1.65
C LEU A 100 7.89 -11.09 1.21
N LEU A 101 8.53 -10.99 0.04
CA LEU A 101 9.47 -12.00 -0.47
C LEU A 101 10.67 -12.24 0.45
N LYS A 102 11.05 -11.24 1.25
CA LYS A 102 12.18 -11.36 2.19
C LYS A 102 11.79 -12.03 3.50
N LEU A 103 10.49 -12.23 3.73
CA LEU A 103 9.95 -12.80 4.95
C LEU A 103 9.58 -14.27 4.74
N LYS A 104 9.73 -15.07 5.79
CA LYS A 104 9.22 -16.45 5.80
C LYS A 104 7.69 -16.43 5.67
N ASN A 105 7.15 -17.34 4.87
CA ASN A 105 5.71 -17.46 4.62
C ASN A 105 5.07 -16.14 4.18
N PHE A 106 5.77 -15.35 3.37
CA PHE A 106 5.31 -14.04 2.89
C PHE A 106 4.91 -13.06 4.00
N GLY A 107 5.39 -13.25 5.23
CA GLY A 107 5.07 -12.38 6.35
C GLY A 107 3.61 -12.43 6.82
N VAL A 108 2.91 -13.55 6.64
CA VAL A 108 1.56 -13.73 7.20
C VAL A 108 1.56 -13.45 8.70
N GLY A 109 0.59 -12.65 9.17
CA GLY A 109 0.46 -12.17 10.54
C GLY A 109 1.30 -10.93 10.89
N ARG A 110 2.08 -10.38 9.95
CA ARG A 110 2.90 -9.18 10.18
C ARG A 110 2.13 -7.91 9.84
N LEU A 111 2.55 -6.81 10.47
CA LEU A 111 1.97 -5.49 10.25
C LEU A 111 2.72 -4.72 9.18
N VAL A 112 1.96 -4.08 8.30
CA VAL A 112 2.49 -3.19 7.26
C VAL A 112 1.76 -1.85 7.32
N THR A 113 2.52 -0.77 7.22
CA THR A 113 2.01 0.60 7.16
C THR A 113 2.32 1.22 5.79
N ARG A 114 1.60 2.29 5.45
CA ARG A 114 1.88 3.11 4.26
C ARG A 114 2.40 4.47 4.68
N TYR A 115 3.35 5.03 3.94
CA TYR A 115 3.84 6.39 4.23
C TYR A 115 2.73 7.43 4.07
N THR A 116 1.81 7.24 3.10
CA THR A 116 0.62 8.08 2.95
C THR A 116 -0.23 8.20 4.22
N TYR A 117 -0.17 7.24 5.15
CA TYR A 117 -0.91 7.27 6.40
C TYR A 117 -0.24 8.02 7.53
N ASN A 118 1.03 8.42 7.38
CA ASN A 118 1.73 9.25 8.37
C ASN A 118 1.08 10.64 8.56
N LYS A 119 0.16 11.03 7.67
CA LYS A 119 -0.63 12.26 7.80
C LYS A 119 -1.65 12.18 8.95
N TYR A 120 -2.01 10.98 9.40
CA TYR A 120 -2.93 10.79 10.52
C TYR A 120 -2.12 10.46 11.78
N PRO A 121 -2.41 11.10 12.93
CA PRO A 121 -1.76 10.76 14.19
C PRO A 121 -2.24 9.43 14.77
N GLU A 122 -3.42 8.98 14.34
CA GLU A 122 -4.04 7.72 14.75
C GLU A 122 -3.40 6.52 14.01
N PRO A 123 -3.19 5.38 14.69
CA PRO A 123 -2.51 4.22 14.09
C PRO A 123 -3.33 3.68 12.91
N THR A 124 -2.65 3.49 11.78
CA THR A 124 -3.26 2.96 10.55
C THR A 124 -2.31 1.94 9.94
N PHE A 125 -2.74 0.69 9.87
CA PHE A 125 -1.91 -0.42 9.40
C PHE A 125 -2.76 -1.56 8.85
N TYR A 126 -2.09 -2.48 8.16
CA TYR A 126 -2.67 -3.70 7.62
C TYR A 126 -2.05 -4.90 8.31
N VAL A 127 -2.87 -5.90 8.63
CA VAL A 127 -2.40 -7.21 9.08
C VAL A 127 -2.53 -8.20 7.93
N ILE A 128 -1.42 -8.78 7.50
CA ILE A 128 -1.41 -9.70 6.36
C ILE A 128 -2.02 -11.03 6.74
N LYS A 129 -3.03 -11.50 5.98
CA LYS A 129 -3.67 -12.81 6.17
C LYS A 129 -3.20 -13.83 5.16
N LYS A 130 -3.31 -13.48 3.88
CA LYS A 130 -3.02 -14.38 2.77
C LYS A 130 -2.36 -13.58 1.66
N VAL A 131 -1.40 -14.22 0.98
CA VAL A 131 -0.68 -13.62 -0.14
C VAL A 131 -0.70 -14.64 -1.27
N GLN A 132 -1.17 -14.23 -2.44
CA GLN A 132 -1.10 -14.99 -3.67
C GLN A 132 -0.31 -14.18 -4.71
N PRO A 133 0.97 -14.50 -4.94
CA PRO A 133 1.78 -13.83 -5.96
C PRO A 133 1.33 -14.22 -7.37
N TYR A 134 1.47 -13.28 -8.32
CA TYR A 134 1.23 -13.54 -9.74
C TYR A 134 2.46 -14.08 -10.50
N MET A 135 3.63 -14.17 -9.85
CA MET A 135 4.89 -14.69 -10.42
C MET A 135 5.38 -13.93 -11.66
N ASP A 136 5.33 -12.60 -11.61
CA ASP A 136 5.88 -11.74 -12.68
C ASP A 136 7.41 -11.62 -12.60
N ASP A 137 8.06 -11.27 -13.71
CA ASP A 137 9.53 -11.12 -13.77
C ASP A 137 10.09 -10.15 -12.72
N GLU A 138 9.36 -9.07 -12.44
CA GLU A 138 9.72 -8.07 -11.46
C GLU A 138 9.10 -8.32 -10.08
N ASN A 139 8.24 -9.34 -9.93
CA ASN A 139 7.50 -9.69 -8.72
C ASN A 139 6.81 -8.49 -8.04
N LYS A 140 6.19 -7.61 -8.83
CA LYS A 140 5.52 -6.40 -8.31
C LYS A 140 4.06 -6.65 -7.92
N TRP A 141 3.37 -7.55 -8.62
CA TRP A 141 1.94 -7.76 -8.44
C TRP A 141 1.65 -9.00 -7.59
N ALA A 142 0.65 -8.88 -6.74
CA ALA A 142 0.13 -9.96 -5.92
C ALA A 142 -1.27 -9.60 -5.42
N ASN A 143 -2.11 -10.61 -5.24
CA ASN A 143 -3.32 -10.49 -4.45
C ASN A 143 -2.96 -10.69 -2.98
N VAL A 144 -3.21 -9.66 -2.17
CA VAL A 144 -2.93 -9.70 -0.73
C VAL A 144 -4.22 -9.47 0.01
N TRP A 145 -4.62 -10.43 0.82
CA TRP A 145 -5.75 -10.29 1.74
C TRP A 145 -5.24 -9.79 3.09
N VAL A 146 -5.87 -8.74 3.59
CA VAL A 146 -5.47 -8.04 4.81
C VAL A 146 -6.66 -7.76 5.71
N ASP A 147 -6.41 -7.70 7.02
CA ASP A 147 -7.30 -6.99 7.93
C ASP A 147 -6.87 -5.52 7.96
N THR A 148 -7.81 -4.62 7.67
CA THR A 148 -7.54 -3.18 7.62
C THR A 148 -7.81 -2.55 8.98
N TYR A 149 -6.83 -1.80 9.51
CA TYR A 149 -7.00 -0.94 10.68
C TYR A 149 -6.76 0.49 10.24
N PHE A 150 -7.78 1.33 10.34
CA PHE A 150 -7.71 2.71 9.83
C PHE A 150 -8.10 3.68 10.92
N ARG A 151 -7.23 4.66 11.17
CA ARG A 151 -7.49 5.73 12.15
C ARG A 151 -7.86 5.20 13.53
N GLY A 152 -7.16 4.15 13.96
CA GLY A 152 -7.41 3.46 15.22
C GLY A 152 -8.70 2.62 15.25
N THR A 153 -9.47 2.54 14.17
CA THR A 153 -10.71 1.77 14.11
C THR A 153 -10.52 0.46 13.36
N ILE A 154 -11.24 -0.58 13.79
CA ILE A 154 -11.20 -1.90 13.17
C ILE A 154 -12.02 -1.85 11.87
N GLY A 155 -11.36 -2.11 10.75
CA GLY A 155 -11.92 -2.15 9.42
C GLY A 155 -12.43 -3.52 8.98
N PRO A 156 -12.73 -3.67 7.68
CA PRO A 156 -13.11 -4.96 7.11
C PRO A 156 -11.96 -5.97 7.27
N ARG A 157 -12.36 -7.23 7.42
CA ARG A 157 -11.43 -8.36 7.54
C ARG A 157 -11.33 -9.06 6.20
N ASP A 158 -10.18 -9.67 5.94
CA ASP A 158 -9.92 -10.38 4.68
C ASP A 158 -10.18 -9.53 3.41
N GLU A 159 -9.91 -8.22 3.48
CA GLU A 159 -10.05 -7.29 2.36
C GLU A 159 -8.93 -7.52 1.34
N LEU A 160 -9.27 -7.53 0.05
CA LEU A 160 -8.29 -7.57 -1.02
C LEU A 160 -7.63 -6.19 -1.18
N LEU A 161 -6.32 -6.13 -1.01
CA LEU A 161 -5.56 -4.90 -1.15
C LEU A 161 -5.26 -4.60 -2.63
N GLU A 162 -6.06 -3.72 -3.23
CA GLU A 162 -5.97 -3.35 -4.66
C GLU A 162 -4.63 -2.68 -5.03
N GLN A 163 -4.04 -1.90 -4.12
CA GLN A 163 -2.87 -1.06 -4.39
C GLN A 163 -1.53 -1.69 -3.98
N SER A 164 -1.43 -3.02 -3.99
CA SER A 164 -0.22 -3.76 -3.56
C SER A 164 1.06 -3.38 -4.34
N TYR A 165 0.90 -2.96 -5.60
CA TYR A 165 1.99 -2.56 -6.49
C TYR A 165 2.51 -1.13 -6.23
N VAL A 166 1.87 -0.31 -5.40
CA VAL A 166 2.33 1.07 -5.17
C VAL A 166 3.54 1.07 -4.20
N PRO A 167 4.64 1.77 -4.51
CA PRO A 167 5.84 1.79 -3.65
C PRO A 167 5.69 2.73 -2.45
N ASP A 168 4.77 2.39 -1.55
CA ASP A 168 4.38 3.21 -0.39
C ASP A 168 4.48 2.45 0.93
N TYR A 169 4.83 1.16 0.89
CA TYR A 169 4.75 0.27 2.04
C TYR A 169 6.03 0.27 2.87
N ARG A 170 5.84 0.15 4.18
CA ARG A 170 6.88 -0.09 5.19
C ARG A 170 6.44 -1.20 6.13
N LEU A 171 7.38 -2.10 6.42
CA LEU A 171 7.18 -3.16 7.38
C LEU A 171 7.37 -2.62 8.81
N VAL A 172 6.44 -2.94 9.71
CA VAL A 172 6.54 -2.57 11.12
C VAL A 172 7.48 -3.56 11.84
N PRO A 173 8.40 -3.07 12.69
CA PRO A 173 9.23 -3.95 13.52
C PRO A 173 8.40 -4.57 14.65
N LYS A 174 8.72 -5.80 15.03
CA LYS A 174 7.93 -6.60 15.99
C LYS A 174 7.74 -5.94 17.35
N ASP A 175 8.72 -5.15 17.78
CA ASP A 175 8.70 -4.49 19.08
C ASP A 175 7.63 -3.38 19.13
N GLU A 176 7.39 -2.71 18.00
CA GLU A 176 6.41 -1.64 17.86
C GLU A 176 4.99 -2.18 17.56
N GLU A 177 4.87 -3.41 17.08
CA GLU A 177 3.58 -4.02 16.69
C GLU A 177 2.56 -3.98 17.85
N LYS A 178 2.99 -4.30 19.08
CA LYS A 178 2.12 -4.29 20.27
C LYS A 178 1.60 -2.89 20.60
N ALA A 179 2.48 -1.89 20.57
CA ALA A 179 2.12 -0.51 20.88
C ALA A 179 1.06 0.04 19.92
N LEU A 180 1.09 -0.39 18.65
CA LEU A 180 0.06 0.00 17.67
C LEU A 180 -1.29 -0.65 17.95
N PHE A 181 -1.32 -1.90 18.44
CA PHE A 181 -2.57 -2.56 18.83
C PHE A 181 -3.21 -1.93 20.06
N ASP A 182 -2.40 -1.49 21.03
CA ASP A 182 -2.90 -0.86 22.26
C ASP A 182 -3.59 0.49 21.98
N GLN A 183 -3.22 1.17 20.90
CA GLN A 183 -3.79 2.45 20.48
C GLN A 183 -5.11 2.32 19.69
N ILE A 184 -5.61 1.10 19.48
CA ILE A 184 -6.84 0.87 18.72
C ILE A 184 -8.07 1.31 19.55
N THR A 185 -8.84 2.23 18.97
CA THR A 185 -10.18 2.60 19.41
C THR A 185 -11.21 1.72 18.71
N GLY A 186 -11.70 0.69 19.41
CA GLY A 186 -12.36 -0.47 18.80
C GLY A 186 -13.67 -0.27 18.00
N LYS A 187 -14.31 0.91 17.99
CA LYS A 187 -15.58 1.11 17.25
C LYS A 187 -15.42 2.13 16.11
N PRO A 188 -15.76 1.77 14.86
CA PRO A 188 -15.76 2.72 13.76
C PRO A 188 -16.84 3.79 13.99
N LYS A 189 -16.48 5.06 13.74
CA LYS A 189 -17.43 6.17 13.82
C LYS A 189 -18.38 6.10 12.63
N VAL A 190 -19.68 5.99 12.89
CA VAL A 190 -20.70 6.03 11.84
C VAL A 190 -20.76 7.44 11.26
N GLN A 191 -20.65 7.53 9.94
CA GLN A 191 -20.73 8.80 9.21
C GLN A 191 -22.18 9.09 8.84
N LEU A 192 -22.73 10.17 9.39
CA LEU A 192 -24.07 10.65 9.05
C LEU A 192 -23.99 11.59 7.85
N LEU A 193 -24.60 11.17 6.74
CA LEU A 193 -24.66 11.90 5.48
C LEU A 193 -25.92 12.78 5.43
N PRO A 194 -25.86 13.98 4.83
CA PRO A 194 -27.03 14.84 4.69
C PRO A 194 -28.06 14.21 3.75
N ARG A 195 -29.34 14.31 4.10
CA ARG A 195 -30.45 13.85 3.24
C ARG A 195 -30.76 14.83 2.12
N GLU A 196 -30.56 16.12 2.37
CA GLU A 196 -30.96 17.20 1.47
C GLU A 196 -29.82 18.20 1.30
N LYS A 197 -29.81 18.88 0.16
CA LYS A 197 -28.88 19.96 -0.16
C LYS A 197 -29.61 21.18 -0.67
N GLU A 198 -29.04 22.36 -0.44
CA GLU A 198 -29.45 23.55 -1.18
C GLU A 198 -29.04 23.49 -2.65
N PHE A 199 -29.83 24.12 -3.51
CA PHE A 199 -29.49 24.32 -4.91
C PHE A 199 -28.26 25.23 -5.06
N SER A 200 -27.56 25.13 -6.19
CA SER A 200 -26.53 26.12 -6.52
C SER A 200 -27.15 27.53 -6.61
N PRO A 201 -26.39 28.62 -6.35
CA PRO A 201 -26.95 29.97 -6.25
C PRO A 201 -27.84 30.38 -7.43
N LEU A 202 -27.41 30.06 -8.66
CA LEU A 202 -28.18 30.32 -9.87
C LEU A 202 -29.46 29.46 -9.95
N LEU A 203 -29.35 28.16 -9.67
CA LEU A 203 -30.52 27.26 -9.69
C LEU A 203 -31.52 27.63 -8.61
N LYS A 204 -31.06 28.08 -7.44
CA LYS A 204 -31.91 28.59 -6.36
C LYS A 204 -32.77 29.76 -6.85
N MET A 205 -32.17 30.76 -7.50
CA MET A 205 -32.90 31.90 -8.05
C MET A 205 -33.93 31.50 -9.13
N LEU A 206 -33.59 30.52 -9.98
CA LEU A 206 -34.50 30.02 -11.02
C LEU A 206 -35.69 29.27 -10.41
N VAL A 207 -35.43 28.39 -9.43
CA VAL A 207 -36.47 27.64 -8.72
C VAL A 207 -37.37 28.58 -7.93
N GLU A 208 -36.80 29.55 -7.22
CA GLU A 208 -37.56 30.56 -6.48
C GLU A 208 -38.47 31.38 -7.43
N ARG A 209 -37.95 31.80 -8.59
CA ARG A 209 -38.74 32.51 -9.61
C ARG A 209 -39.91 31.66 -10.13
N ASP A 210 -39.67 30.39 -10.43
CA ASP A 210 -40.69 29.47 -10.96
C ASP A 210 -41.73 29.11 -9.90
N ASP A 211 -41.31 28.94 -8.64
CA ASP A 211 -42.18 28.64 -7.52
C ASP A 211 -43.06 29.86 -7.17
N LEU A 212 -42.51 31.08 -7.22
CA LEU A 212 -43.29 32.33 -7.10
C LEU A 212 -44.35 32.45 -8.21
N ALA A 213 -43.99 32.12 -9.45
CA ALA A 213 -44.94 32.13 -10.57
C ALA A 213 -46.06 31.08 -10.40
N ARG A 214 -45.80 30.01 -9.66
CA ARG A 214 -46.77 28.94 -9.34
C ARG A 214 -47.51 29.17 -8.00
N GLY A 215 -47.16 30.21 -7.24
CA GLY A 215 -47.74 30.50 -5.92
C GLY A 215 -47.29 29.56 -4.79
N ILE A 216 -46.13 28.91 -4.93
CA ILE A 216 -45.57 28.00 -3.93
C ILE A 216 -44.55 28.77 -3.09
N THR A 217 -44.81 28.93 -1.79
CA THR A 217 -43.97 29.75 -0.90
C THR A 217 -42.87 28.93 -0.20
N THR A 218 -42.92 27.60 -0.24
CA THR A 218 -41.97 26.75 0.49
C THR A 218 -40.66 26.59 -0.27
N PRO A 219 -39.50 26.91 0.34
CA PRO A 219 -38.21 26.74 -0.30
C PRO A 219 -37.92 25.26 -0.49
N ARG A 220 -37.74 24.84 -1.74
CA ARG A 220 -37.40 23.46 -2.08
C ARG A 220 -35.91 23.20 -1.85
N LYS A 221 -35.60 21.99 -1.39
CA LYS A 221 -34.23 21.47 -1.30
C LYS A 221 -34.08 20.28 -2.23
N LEU A 222 -32.85 20.02 -2.66
CA LEU A 222 -32.51 18.89 -3.51
C LEU A 222 -32.36 17.62 -2.64
N PRO A 223 -33.17 16.57 -2.83
CA PRO A 223 -32.96 15.30 -2.15
C PRO A 223 -31.69 14.62 -2.68
N LEU A 224 -30.85 14.16 -1.77
CA LEU A 224 -29.61 13.45 -2.10
C LEU A 224 -29.86 11.94 -2.06
N VAL A 225 -29.52 11.28 -3.17
CA VAL A 225 -29.53 9.82 -3.28
C VAL A 225 -28.09 9.35 -3.35
N TYR A 226 -27.69 8.54 -2.38
CA TYR A 226 -26.36 7.95 -2.34
C TYR A 226 -26.42 6.56 -2.98
N GLU A 227 -25.61 6.34 -4.00
CA GLU A 227 -25.36 4.98 -4.49
C GLU A 227 -24.64 4.21 -3.39
N ALA A 228 -25.20 3.07 -2.99
CA ALA A 228 -24.47 2.07 -2.22
C ALA A 228 -23.40 1.45 -3.13
N ARG A 229 -22.30 2.15 -3.35
CA ARG A 229 -21.16 1.60 -4.10
C ARG A 229 -20.52 0.49 -3.27
N HIS A 230 -20.89 -0.75 -3.54
CA HIS A 230 -20.08 -1.92 -3.21
C HIS A 230 -20.07 -2.92 -4.34
N TYR A 231 -18.86 -3.18 -4.83
CA TYR A 231 -18.54 -4.28 -5.74
C TYR A 231 -18.58 -5.66 -5.06
N PHE A 232 -18.90 -5.71 -3.77
CA PHE A 232 -19.24 -6.93 -3.05
C PHE A 232 -20.43 -6.66 -2.11
N GLU A 233 -21.63 -7.14 -2.48
CA GLU A 233 -22.92 -6.93 -1.77
C GLU A 233 -22.96 -7.31 -0.28
N LYS A 234 -21.87 -7.82 0.30
CA LYS A 234 -21.86 -8.44 1.62
C LYS A 234 -21.34 -7.56 2.75
N GLU A 235 -20.60 -6.48 2.49
CA GLU A 235 -20.03 -5.65 3.57
C GLU A 235 -20.36 -4.16 3.41
N PRO A 236 -20.80 -3.49 4.50
CA PRO A 236 -21.07 -2.05 4.48
C PRO A 236 -19.77 -1.27 4.21
N PRO A 237 -19.88 -0.04 3.67
CA PRO A 237 -18.70 0.77 3.39
C PRO A 237 -17.94 1.00 4.66
N PHE A 238 -16.61 1.01 4.55
CA PHE A 238 -15.76 1.38 5.66
C PHE A 238 -15.23 2.80 5.43
N PRO A 239 -15.52 3.75 6.33
CA PRO A 239 -16.34 3.65 7.54
C PRO A 239 -17.86 3.54 7.25
N PRO A 240 -18.65 2.95 8.17
CA PRO A 240 -20.09 2.76 7.98
C PRO A 240 -20.79 4.11 7.82
N THR A 241 -21.52 4.27 6.72
CA THR A 241 -22.28 5.50 6.40
C THR A 241 -23.78 5.25 6.54
N ARG A 242 -24.51 6.22 7.09
CA ARG A 242 -25.97 6.23 7.17
C ARG A 242 -26.50 7.60 6.72
N VAL A 243 -27.65 7.63 6.04
CA VAL A 243 -28.34 8.89 5.73
C VAL A 243 -29.04 9.40 6.99
N ALA A 244 -28.93 10.70 7.27
CA ALA A 244 -29.58 11.34 8.42
C ALA A 244 -31.11 11.27 8.34
N GLU A 245 -31.74 11.04 9.50
CA GLU A 245 -33.20 11.09 9.65
C GLU A 245 -33.72 12.54 9.73
N GLU A 246 -35.04 12.74 9.63
CA GLU A 246 -35.65 14.08 9.62
C GLU A 246 -35.40 14.81 10.94
N GLY A 247 -34.48 15.79 10.93
CA GLY A 247 -34.10 16.58 12.11
C GLY A 247 -32.73 16.25 12.71
N GLU A 248 -32.03 15.21 12.24
CA GLU A 248 -30.66 14.92 12.66
C GLU A 248 -29.66 15.85 11.93
N THR A 249 -28.68 16.39 12.66
CA THR A 249 -27.57 17.14 12.04
C THR A 249 -26.55 16.16 11.43
N PRO A 250 -26.20 16.31 10.14
CA PRO A 250 -25.21 15.46 9.51
C PRO A 250 -23.82 15.73 10.11
N ASN A 251 -23.04 14.67 10.30
CA ASN A 251 -21.68 14.77 10.85
C ASN A 251 -20.68 15.22 9.77
N ILE A 252 -20.94 14.88 8.51
CA ILE A 252 -20.09 15.21 7.38
C ILE A 252 -20.91 16.03 6.41
N ASP A 253 -20.42 17.22 6.08
CA ASP A 253 -20.91 17.97 4.93
C ASP A 253 -19.98 17.73 3.73
N PRO A 254 -20.36 16.89 2.75
CA PRO A 254 -19.54 16.63 1.57
C PRO A 254 -19.44 17.85 0.64
N PHE A 255 -20.21 18.91 0.90
CA PHE A 255 -20.25 20.12 0.08
C PHE A 255 -19.59 21.33 0.73
N ALA A 256 -19.02 21.17 1.92
CA ALA A 256 -18.20 22.21 2.52
C ALA A 256 -17.07 22.58 1.55
N GLU A 257 -17.02 23.86 1.17
CA GLU A 257 -16.01 24.37 0.24
C GLU A 257 -14.64 24.32 0.91
N GLU A 258 -13.86 23.27 0.63
CA GLU A 258 -12.44 23.29 0.93
C GLU A 258 -11.76 24.31 0.02
N PRO A 259 -10.81 25.13 0.53
CA PRO A 259 -10.06 26.04 -0.31
C PRO A 259 -9.38 25.25 -1.41
N LEU A 260 -9.48 25.74 -2.65
CA LEU A 260 -8.93 25.08 -3.81
C LEU A 260 -7.43 24.81 -3.57
N LYS A 261 -6.97 23.59 -3.85
CA LYS A 261 -5.58 23.17 -3.57
C LYS A 261 -4.53 24.14 -4.12
N TYR A 262 -4.84 24.83 -5.21
CA TYR A 262 -3.97 25.80 -5.88
C TYR A 262 -4.02 27.22 -5.27
N GLU A 263 -4.94 27.53 -4.36
CA GLU A 263 -4.89 28.81 -3.64
C GLU A 263 -3.63 28.91 -2.77
N ARG A 264 -3.14 27.78 -2.25
CA ARG A 264 -1.85 27.72 -1.57
C ARG A 264 -0.70 28.15 -2.48
N PHE A 265 -0.80 27.90 -3.78
CA PHE A 265 0.18 28.36 -4.77
C PHE A 265 0.12 29.87 -4.99
N ARG A 266 -1.09 30.45 -5.07
CA ARG A 266 -1.28 31.90 -5.24
C ARG A 266 -0.80 32.70 -4.02
N ARG A 267 -0.88 32.13 -2.82
CA ARG A 267 -0.41 32.77 -1.57
C ARG A 267 1.12 32.75 -1.40
N GLY A 268 1.84 32.03 -2.28
CA GLY A 268 3.28 31.80 -2.18
C GLY A 268 3.63 30.80 -1.07
N ILE A 269 4.66 29.98 -1.29
CA ILE A 269 5.19 29.07 -0.26
C ILE A 269 5.94 29.92 0.75
N ARG A 270 5.32 30.23 1.90
CA ARG A 270 6.04 30.74 3.07
C ARG A 270 6.60 29.54 3.83
N TRP A 271 7.92 29.45 3.88
CA TRP A 271 8.65 28.47 4.68
C TRP A 271 8.57 28.83 6.17
#